data_AF-A0A2V8GUT0-F1
#
_entry.id   AF-A0A2V8GUT0-F1
#
_cell.length_a   1.000
_cell.length_b   1.000
_cell.length_c   1.000
_cell.angle_alpha   90.00
_cell.angle_beta   90.00
_cell.angle_gamma   90.00
#
_symmetry.space_group_name_H-M   'P 1'
#
loop_
_entity.id
_entity.type
_entity.pdbx_description
1 polymer ?
#
loop_
_entity_poly.entity_id
_entity_poly.type
_entity_poly.pdbx_seq_one_letter_code
_entity_poly.pdbx_strand_id
1 'polypeptide(L)'
;MRTKLALVSAVVGLFLLGRDLPLSAHHAFAAEFDSNKPVKFEGTVTKMQWTNPHVWVYVDVKKPDGKVENWAFEAGTPNVLFRRG
;
A
#
# COMPACT_ATOMS: atom_id res chain seq x y z
N MET A 1 -10.07 -41.63 -29.86
CA MET A 1 -8.99 -40.86 -29.19
C MET A 1 -8.95 -39.40 -29.63
N ARG A 2 -8.99 -39.09 -30.94
CA ARG A 2 -8.89 -37.71 -31.46
C ARG A 2 -9.92 -36.72 -30.89
N THR A 3 -11.18 -37.14 -30.76
CA THR A 3 -12.26 -36.30 -30.17
C THR A 3 -12.09 -36.05 -28.67
N LYS A 4 -11.56 -37.03 -27.91
CA LYS A 4 -11.25 -36.85 -26.48
C LYS A 4 -10.06 -35.89 -26.30
N LEU A 5 -9.05 -35.98 -27.16
CA LEU A 5 -7.90 -35.07 -27.14
C LEU A 5 -8.33 -33.63 -27.46
N ALA A 6 -9.18 -33.45 -28.47
CA ALA A 6 -9.71 -32.13 -28.85
C ALA A 6 -10.53 -31.48 -27.71
N LEU A 7 -11.35 -32.29 -27.01
CA LEU A 7 -12.11 -31.84 -25.84
C LEU A 7 -11.19 -31.41 -24.69
N VAL A 8 -10.14 -32.17 -24.39
CA VAL A 8 -9.17 -31.82 -23.36
C VAL A 8 -8.42 -30.53 -23.73
N SER A 9 -7.98 -30.41 -24.99
CA SER A 9 -7.32 -29.19 -25.47
C SER A 9 -8.23 -27.98 -25.43
N ALA A 10 -9.53 -28.12 -25.74
CA ALA A 10 -10.50 -27.04 -25.64
C ALA A 10 -10.75 -26.59 -24.20
N VAL A 11 -10.87 -27.53 -23.26
CA VAL A 11 -11.03 -27.23 -21.83
C VAL A 11 -9.77 -26.55 -21.27
N VAL A 12 -8.58 -27.05 -21.59
CA VAL A 12 -7.32 -26.43 -21.17
C VAL A 12 -7.17 -25.03 -21.79
N GLY A 13 -7.53 -24.86 -23.06
CA GLY A 13 -7.56 -23.56 -23.73
C GLY A 13 -8.48 -22.57 -23.03
N LEU A 14 -9.69 -22.99 -22.65
CA LEU A 14 -10.65 -22.14 -21.96
C LEU A 14 -10.18 -21.74 -20.55
N PHE A 15 -9.49 -22.64 -19.83
CA PHE A 15 -8.87 -22.35 -18.54
C PHE A 15 -7.67 -21.39 -18.61
N LEU A 16 -6.99 -21.31 -19.76
CA LEU A 16 -5.88 -20.39 -19.98
C LEU A 16 -6.35 -18.99 -20.37
N LEU A 17 -7.53 -18.86 -20.99
CA LEU A 17 -8.10 -17.57 -21.41
C LEU A 17 -8.74 -16.77 -20.25
N GLY A 18 -8.94 -17.38 -19.07
CA GLY A 18 -9.61 -16.74 -17.92
C GLY A 18 -8.69 -16.13 -16.86
N ARG A 19 -7.40 -15.91 -17.14
CA ARG A 19 -6.40 -15.58 -16.10
C ARG A 19 -6.19 -14.10 -15.82
N ASP A 20 -6.75 -13.21 -16.62
CA ASP A 20 -6.60 -11.75 -16.46
C ASP A 20 -7.77 -11.13 -15.68
N LEU A 21 -8.22 -11.79 -14.61
CA LEU A 21 -9.12 -11.10 -13.67
C LEU A 21 -8.27 -10.05 -12.95
N PRO A 22 -8.60 -8.74 -13.04
CA PRO A 22 -7.89 -7.73 -12.27
C PRO A 22 -8.11 -8.05 -10.80
N LEU A 23 -7.08 -8.59 -10.15
CA LEU A 23 -7.11 -8.81 -8.72
C LEU A 23 -7.07 -7.40 -8.11
N SER A 24 -8.21 -6.97 -7.58
CA SER A 24 -8.32 -5.69 -6.92
C SER A 24 -7.59 -5.76 -5.59
N ALA A 25 -6.27 -5.58 -5.64
CA ALA A 25 -5.46 -5.33 -4.46
C ALA A 25 -5.77 -3.91 -3.99
N HIS A 26 -6.83 -3.75 -3.20
CA HIS A 26 -7.00 -2.52 -2.42
C HIS A 26 -5.89 -2.52 -1.37
N HIS A 27 -4.97 -1.54 -1.46
CA HIS A 27 -3.94 -1.27 -0.46
C HIS A 27 -4.61 -0.84 0.85
N ALA A 28 -5.09 -1.82 1.61
CA ALA A 28 -5.80 -1.58 2.85
C ALA A 28 -4.79 -1.18 3.92
N PHE A 29 -5.04 -0.07 4.61
CA PHE A 29 -4.26 0.35 5.78
C PHE A 29 -4.02 -0.82 6.75
N ALA A 30 -5.04 -1.65 7.00
CA ALA A 30 -4.98 -2.80 7.90
C ALA A 30 -4.05 -3.94 7.43
N ALA A 31 -3.61 -3.94 6.17
CA ALA A 31 -2.62 -4.90 5.67
C ALA A 31 -1.20 -4.56 6.14
N GLU A 32 -0.93 -3.28 6.41
CA GLU A 32 0.40 -2.79 6.78
C GLU A 32 0.46 -2.29 8.24
N PHE A 33 -0.65 -1.78 8.76
CA PHE A 33 -0.72 -1.10 10.06
C PHE A 33 -1.86 -1.64 10.94
N ASP A 34 -1.58 -1.79 12.24
CA ASP A 34 -2.60 -2.13 13.25
C ASP A 34 -3.08 -0.84 13.94
N SER A 35 -4.32 -0.42 13.66
CA SER A 35 -4.90 0.80 14.24
C SER A 35 -5.04 0.75 15.77
N ASN A 36 -4.95 -0.45 16.38
CA ASN A 36 -5.05 -0.61 17.83
C ASN A 36 -3.70 -0.56 18.54
N LYS A 37 -2.58 -0.44 17.80
CA LYS A 37 -1.22 -0.38 18.35
C LYS A 37 -0.53 0.92 17.95
N PRO A 38 -0.99 2.08 18.45
CA PRO A 38 -0.36 3.35 18.12
C PRO A 38 1.06 3.43 18.69
N VAL A 39 1.99 3.94 17.88
CA VAL A 39 3.34 4.30 18.31
C VAL A 39 3.44 5.82 18.36
N LYS A 40 4.04 6.36 19.42
CA LYS A 40 4.24 7.80 19.58
C LYS A 40 5.63 8.20 19.15
N PHE A 41 5.70 9.27 18.35
CA PHE A 41 6.94 9.89 17.92
C PHE A 41 6.91 11.36 18.30
N GLU A 42 8.05 11.87 18.75
CA GLU A 42 8.29 13.30 18.99
C GLU A 42 9.54 13.69 18.23
N GLY A 43 9.47 14.78 17.48
CA GLY A 43 10.53 15.17 16.57
C GLY A 43 10.18 16.40 15.75
N THR A 44 11.11 16.78 14.87
CA THR A 44 10.97 17.97 14.02
C THR A 44 10.52 17.55 12.64
N VAL A 45 9.45 18.15 12.13
CA VAL A 45 9.02 17.95 10.73
C VAL A 45 10.09 18.54 9.80
N THR A 46 10.63 17.72 8.91
CA THR A 46 11.67 18.12 7.97
C THR A 46 11.17 18.26 6.54
N LYS A 47 10.11 17.52 6.16
CA LYS A 47 9.54 17.60 4.81
C LYS A 47 8.07 17.21 4.80
N MET A 48 7.30 17.89 3.95
CA MET A 48 5.94 17.51 3.58
C MET A 48 5.92 17.22 2.07
N GLN A 49 5.42 16.05 1.67
CA GLN A 49 5.25 15.68 0.27
C GLN A 49 3.77 15.49 -0.06
N TRP A 50 3.22 16.46 -0.79
CA TRP A 50 1.85 16.42 -1.29
C TRP A 50 1.78 15.64 -2.60
N THR A 51 1.73 14.32 -2.51
CA THR A 51 1.67 13.42 -3.68
C THR A 51 0.35 12.63 -3.67
N ASN A 52 -0.16 12.29 -4.85
CA ASN A 52 -1.32 11.40 -4.99
C ASN A 52 -0.80 10.02 -5.42
N PRO A 53 -1.17 8.89 -4.76
CA PRO A 53 -2.30 8.72 -3.85
C PRO A 53 -2.07 9.04 -2.36
N HIS A 54 -0.82 9.24 -1.92
CA HIS A 54 -0.53 9.44 -0.49
C HIS A 54 0.35 10.66 -0.23
N VAL A 55 -0.05 11.45 0.77
CA VAL A 55 0.80 12.48 1.37
C VAL A 55 1.79 11.80 2.32
N TRP A 56 3.01 12.32 2.36
CA TRP A 56 4.04 11.85 3.28
C TRP A 56 4.58 12.98 4.14
N VAL A 57 4.69 12.73 5.45
CA VAL A 57 5.33 13.63 6.41
C VAL A 57 6.65 13.00 6.85
N TYR A 58 7.75 13.76 6.79
CA TYR A 58 9.05 13.30 7.25
C TYR A 58 9.41 14.03 8.55
N VAL A 59 9.87 13.27 9.54
CA VAL A 59 10.17 13.78 10.88
C VAL A 59 11.51 13.23 11.36
N ASP A 60 12.39 14.13 11.80
CA ASP A 60 13.61 13.76 12.51
C ASP A 60 13.29 13.46 13.96
N VAL A 61 13.53 12.21 14.37
CA VAL A 61 13.26 11.70 15.72
C VAL A 61 14.59 11.44 16.42
N LYS A 62 14.80 12.11 17.56
CA LYS A 62 15.99 11.91 18.39
C LYS A 62 15.80 10.71 19.31
N LYS A 63 16.72 9.76 19.24
CA LYS A 63 16.71 8.53 20.04
C LYS A 63 17.44 8.73 21.38
N PRO A 64 17.21 7.86 22.38
CA PRO A 64 17.90 7.95 23.67
C PRO A 64 19.43 7.85 23.58
N ASP A 65 19.96 7.16 22.56
CA ASP A 65 21.40 7.03 22.30
C ASP A 65 22.00 8.26 21.60
N GLY A 66 21.20 9.31 21.37
CA GLY A 66 21.61 10.56 20.74
C GLY A 66 21.57 10.53 19.21
N LYS A 67 21.30 9.39 18.58
CA LYS A 67 21.14 9.32 17.12
C LYS A 67 19.84 10.01 16.68
N VAL A 68 19.85 10.52 15.46
CA VAL A 68 18.67 11.07 14.79
C VAL A 68 18.29 10.13 13.66
N GLU A 69 17.03 9.69 13.67
CA GLU A 69 16.43 8.89 12.60
C GLU A 69 15.41 9.75 11.86
N ASN A 70 15.45 9.74 10.52
CA ASN A 70 14.42 10.39 9.71
C ASN A 70 13.32 9.37 9.39
N TRP A 71 12.14 9.60 9.95
CA TRP A 71 10.96 8.73 9.79
C TRP A 71 9.99 9.32 8.78
N ALA A 72 9.39 8.45 7.96
CA ALA A 72 8.34 8.81 7.02
C ALA A 72 6.99 8.29 7.52
N PHE A 73 5.99 9.16 7.52
CA PHE A 73 4.62 8.87 7.94
C PHE A 73 3.70 9.00 6.74
N GLU A 74 3.05 7.90 6.38
CA GLU A 74 2.03 7.89 5.35
C GLU A 74 0.73 8.52 5.88
N ALA A 75 0.12 9.36 5.06
CA ALA A 75 -1.21 9.91 5.30
C ALA A 75 -2.15 9.61 4.13
N GLY A 76 -3.40 10.03 4.25
CA GLY A 76 -4.37 9.91 3.17
C GLY A 76 -3.99 10.74 1.93
N THR A 77 -4.85 10.70 0.91
CA THR A 77 -4.68 11.53 -0.29
C THR A 77 -4.62 13.02 0.06
N PRO A 78 -4.00 13.87 -0.78
CA PRO A 78 -3.94 15.31 -0.55
C PRO A 78 -5.31 15.92 -0.27
N ASN A 79 -6.34 15.51 -1.04
CA ASN A 79 -7.71 15.99 -0.88
C ASN A 79 -8.32 15.62 0.49
N VAL A 80 -7.97 14.46 1.07
CA VAL A 80 -8.45 14.09 2.41
C VAL A 80 -7.85 15.01 3.47
N LEU A 81 -6.56 15.35 3.36
CA LEU A 81 -5.88 16.23 4.31
C LEU A 81 -6.35 17.68 4.18
N PHE A 82 -6.43 18.24 2.97
CA PHE A 82 -6.93 19.61 2.78
C PHE A 82 -8.34 19.83 3.33
N ARG A 83 -9.19 18.80 3.32
CA ARG A 83 -10.53 18.87 3.90
C ARG A 83 -10.55 18.81 5.44
N ARG A 84 -9.43 18.47 6.06
CA ARG A 84 -9.28 18.37 7.52
C ARG A 84 -8.62 19.61 8.16
N GLY A 85 -8.20 20.60 7.36
CA GLY A 85 -7.53 21.84 7.80
C GLY A 85 -6.03 21.80 7.56
#